data_AF-A0A7W1GDX4-F1
#
_entry.id   AF-A0A7W1GDX4-F1
#
_cell.length_a   1.000
_cell.length_b   1.000
_cell.length_c   1.000
_cell.angle_alpha   90.00
_cell.angle_beta   90.00
_cell.angle_gamma   90.00
#
_symmetry.space_group_name_H-M   'P 1'
#
loop_
_entity.id
_entity.type
_entity.pdbx_description
1 polymer ?
#
loop_
_entity_poly.entity_id
_entity_poly.type
_entity_poly.pdbx_seq_one_letter_code
_entity_poly.pdbx_strand_id
1 'polypeptide(L)' 'MEIDRDKVVTQEELGELAPIDQVEGRVEAEMKIIEGRAKESVAQGMQNPELERQGRELGEQGERELEEQREIEEQQRND' A
#
# COMPACT_ATOMS: atom_id res chain seq x y z
N MET A 1 -20.34 32.26 -10.02
CA MET A 1 -19.75 31.90 -8.71
C MET A 1 -18.29 32.28 -8.81
N GLU A 2 -17.87 33.33 -8.10
CA GLU A 2 -16.51 33.86 -8.16
C GLU A 2 -15.76 33.26 -6.98
N ILE A 3 -14.72 32.45 -7.26
CA ILE A 3 -13.91 31.81 -6.22
C ILE A 3 -12.88 32.85 -5.78
N ASP A 4 -12.94 33.20 -4.49
CA ASP A 4 -11.97 34.04 -3.80
C ASP A 4 -10.65 33.27 -3.67
N ARG A 5 -9.71 33.55 -4.59
CA ARG A 5 -8.45 32.80 -4.73
C ARG A 5 -7.56 32.90 -3.50
N ASP A 6 -7.71 33.95 -2.70
CA ASP A 6 -6.92 34.19 -1.50
C ASP A 6 -7.36 33.29 -0.32
N LYS A 7 -8.43 32.50 -0.50
CA LYS A 7 -8.94 31.52 0.49
C LYS A 7 -8.81 30.08 0.02
N VAL A 8 -8.23 29.84 -1.15
CA VAL A 8 -8.02 28.49 -1.66
C VAL A 8 -6.71 27.97 -1.07
N VAL A 9 -6.80 26.92 -0.26
CA VAL A 9 -5.66 26.13 0.20
C VAL A 9 -5.59 24.83 -0.60
N THR A 10 -4.38 24.45 -0.99
CA THR A 10 -4.09 23.22 -1.73
C THR A 10 -3.79 22.06 -0.77
N GLN A 11 -3.97 20.82 -1.22
CA GLN A 11 -3.60 19.64 -0.42
C GLN A 11 -2.11 19.61 -0.09
N GLU A 12 -1.27 20.11 -0.98
CA GLU A 12 0.18 20.24 -0.78
C GLU A 12 0.50 21.22 0.37
N GLU A 13 -0.27 22.31 0.49
CA GLU A 13 -0.14 23.28 1.60
C GLU A 13 -0.66 22.73 2.94
N LEU A 14 -1.53 21.71 2.91
CA LEU A 14 -2.03 21.00 4.09
C LEU A 14 -1.14 19.81 4.49
N GLY A 15 -0.17 19.43 3.64
CA GLY A 15 0.66 18.25 3.86
C GLY A 15 -0.10 16.93 3.76
N GLU A 16 -1.30 16.94 3.17
CA GLU A 16 -2.15 15.76 3.00
C GLU A 16 -1.69 14.97 1.77
N LEU A 17 -1.61 13.64 1.90
CA LEU A 17 -1.42 12.76 0.74
C LEU A 17 -2.63 12.88 -0.19
N ALA A 18 -2.38 12.93 -1.50
CA ALA A 18 -3.49 12.91 -2.44
C ALA A 18 -4.26 11.59 -2.28
N PRO A 19 -5.60 11.59 -2.37
CA PRO A 19 -6.41 10.37 -2.22
C PRO A 19 -5.99 9.24 -3.18
N ILE A 20 -5.43 9.60 -4.34
CA ILE A 20 -4.95 8.62 -5.31
C ILE A 20 -3.70 7.87 -4.80
N ASP A 21 -2.78 8.57 -4.14
CA ASP A 21 -1.53 8.00 -3.64
C ASP A 21 -1.81 6.97 -2.53
N GLN A 22 -2.81 7.24 -1.68
CA GLN A 22 -3.27 6.33 -0.62
C GLN A 22 -3.84 5.03 -1.20
N VAL A 23 -4.63 5.15 -2.28
CA VAL A 23 -5.22 3.99 -2.97
C VAL A 23 -4.15 3.18 -3.70
N GLU A 24 -3.23 3.84 -4.40
CA GLU A 24 -2.12 3.16 -5.09
C GLU A 24 -1.27 2.35 -4.12
N GLY A 25 -0.88 2.93 -2.98
CA GLY A 25 -0.09 2.23 -1.96
C GLY A 25 -0.77 0.96 -1.44
N ARG A 26 -2.09 1.02 -1.17
CA ARG A 26 -2.87 -0.14 -0.74
C ARG A 26 -2.97 -1.22 -1.81
N VAL A 27 -3.21 -0.83 -3.06
CA VAL A 27 -3.30 -1.77 -4.18
C VAL A 27 -1.96 -2.47 -4.40
N GLU A 28 -0.85 -1.76 -4.36
CA GLU A 28 0.48 -2.36 -4.48
C GLU A 28 0.76 -3.37 -3.37
N ALA A 29 0.44 -3.02 -2.13
CA ALA A 29 0.61 -3.91 -0.98
C ALA A 29 -0.25 -5.18 -1.11
N GLU A 30 -1.52 -5.05 -1.48
CA GLU A 30 -2.42 -6.19 -1.74
C GLU A 30 -1.92 -7.07 -2.89
N MET A 31 -1.39 -6.47 -3.95
CA MET A 31 -0.80 -7.20 -5.08
C MET A 31 0.41 -8.01 -4.66
N LYS A 32 1.30 -7.46 -3.82
CA LYS A 32 2.45 -8.21 -3.26
C LYS A 32 2.00 -9.41 -2.44
N ILE A 33 0.94 -9.28 -1.64
CA ILE A 33 0.36 -10.40 -0.88
C ILE A 33 -0.13 -11.50 -1.82
N ILE A 34 -0.88 -11.13 -2.86
CA ILE A 34 -1.42 -12.09 -3.84
C ILE A 34 -0.30 -12.78 -4.61
N GLU A 35 0.67 -12.00 -5.10
CA GLU A 35 1.83 -12.51 -5.83
C GLU A 35 2.67 -13.45 -4.95
N GLY A 36 2.95 -13.05 -3.70
CA GLY A 36 3.68 -13.86 -2.74
C GLY A 36 3.04 -15.22 -2.51
N ARG A 37 1.71 -15.25 -2.26
CA ARG A 37 0.93 -16.49 -2.09
C ARG A 37 0.93 -17.36 -3.35
N ALA A 38 0.78 -16.76 -4.52
CA ALA A 38 0.83 -17.48 -5.78
C ALA A 38 2.21 -18.11 -6.01
N LYS A 39 3.27 -17.33 -5.75
CA LYS A 39 4.67 -17.78 -5.87
C LYS A 39 4.98 -18.90 -4.90
N GLU A 40 4.54 -18.79 -3.65
CA GLU A 40 4.68 -19.85 -2.64
C GLU A 40 3.98 -21.14 -3.09
N SER A 41 2.72 -21.05 -3.55
CA SER A 41 1.94 -22.20 -4.02
C SER A 41 2.61 -22.92 -5.20
N VAL A 42 3.08 -22.16 -6.20
CA VAL A 42 3.83 -22.71 -7.34
C VAL A 42 5.13 -23.35 -6.87
N ALA A 43 5.85 -22.71 -5.96
CA ALA A 43 7.11 -23.22 -5.43
C ALA A 43 6.94 -24.54 -4.69
N GLN A 44 5.90 -24.67 -3.87
CA GLN A 44 5.55 -25.93 -3.20
C GLN A 44 5.26 -27.05 -4.22
N GLY A 45 4.50 -26.73 -5.28
CA GLY A 45 4.24 -27.68 -6.37
C GLY A 45 5.51 -28.11 -7.12
N MET A 46 6.50 -27.23 -7.21
CA MET A 46 7.80 -27.50 -7.80
C MET A 46 8.82 -28.10 -6.82
N GLN A 47 8.48 -28.21 -5.53
CA GLN A 47 9.40 -28.57 -4.44
C GLN A 47 10.66 -27.68 -4.41
N ASN A 48 10.47 -26.37 -4.63
CA ASN A 48 11.55 -25.39 -4.67
C ASN A 48 11.55 -24.50 -3.42
N PRO A 49 12.36 -24.81 -2.39
CA PRO A 49 12.35 -24.10 -1.10
C PRO A 49 12.82 -22.64 -1.20
N GLU A 50 13.64 -22.32 -2.21
CA GLU A 50 14.12 -20.95 -2.44
C GLU A 50 12.99 -20.05 -2.93
N LEU A 51 12.26 -20.51 -3.95
CA LEU A 51 11.11 -19.81 -4.50
C LEU A 51 9.97 -19.69 -3.48
N GLU A 52 9.81 -20.72 -2.63
CA GLU A 52 8.83 -20.73 -1.55
C GLU A 52 9.15 -19.65 -0.51
N ARG A 53 10.42 -19.54 -0.10
CA ARG A 53 10.87 -18.50 0.82
C ARG A 53 10.67 -17.09 0.23
N GLN A 54 11.01 -16.90 -1.05
CA GLN A 54 10.79 -15.61 -1.72
C GLN A 54 9.31 -15.24 -1.82
N GLY A 55 8.42 -16.21 -2.04
CA GLY A 55 6.98 -15.99 -2.03
C GLY A 55 6.48 -15.51 -0.66
N ARG A 56 6.94 -16.16 0.41
CA ARG A 56 6.65 -15.74 1.79
C ARG A 56 7.17 -14.34 2.10
N GLU A 57 8.45 -14.07 1.82
CA GLU A 57 9.06 -12.77 2.08
C GLU A 57 8.32 -11.63 1.36
N LEU A 58 7.90 -11.86 0.11
CA LEU A 58 7.11 -10.91 -0.67
C LEU A 58 5.72 -10.67 -0.06
N GLY A 59 5.05 -11.74 0.37
CA GLY A 59 3.75 -11.64 1.03
C GLY A 59 3.83 -10.87 2.36
N GLU A 60 4.81 -11.19 3.20
CA GLU A 60 5.07 -10.50 4.47
C GLU A 60 5.42 -9.02 4.26
N GLN A 61 6.14 -8.69 3.18
CA GLN A 61 6.40 -7.30 2.82
C GLN A 61 5.10 -6.56 2.50
N GLY A 62 4.22 -7.15 1.68
CA GLY A 62 2.92 -6.57 1.37
C GLY A 62 2.05 -6.39 2.62
N GLU A 63 2.08 -7.33 3.57
CA GLU A 63 1.35 -7.20 4.84
C GLU A 63 1.86 -6.02 5.69
N ARG A 64 3.18 -5.85 5.81
CA ARG A 64 3.79 -4.70 6.53
C ARG A 64 3.43 -3.37 5.88
N GLU A 65 3.55 -3.28 4.55
CA GLU A 65 3.21 -2.05 3.82
C GLU A 65 1.71 -1.71 3.95
N LEU A 66 0.83 -2.72 3.97
CA LEU A 66 -0.60 -2.50 4.17
C LEU A 66 -0.92 -2.01 5.60
N GLU A 67 -0.18 -2.49 6.60
CA GLU A 67 -0.29 -2.01 7.97
C GLU A 67 0.20 -0.57 8.10
N GLU A 68 1.36 -0.23 7.53
CA GLU A 68 1.88 1.14 7.48
C GLU A 68 0.89 2.10 6.81
N GLN A 69 0.27 1.70 5.68
CA GLN A 69 -0.75 2.52 5.02
C GLN A 69 -1.97 2.76 5.91
N ARG A 70 -2.41 1.75 6.67
CA ARG A 70 -3.53 1.90 7.63
C ARG A 70 -3.17 2.85 8.76
N GLU A 71 -1.95 2.78 9.29
CA GLU A 71 -1.48 3.69 10.33
C GLU A 71 -1.46 5.14 9.83
N ILE A 72 -1.00 5.37 8.60
CA ILE A 72 -1.00 6.69 7.95
C ILE A 72 -2.44 7.20 7.77
N GLU A 73 -3.35 6.38 7.23
CA GLU A 73 -4.76 6.73 7.07
C GLU A 73 -5.43 7.06 8.43
N GLU A 74 -5.09 6.32 9.49
CA GLU A 74 -5.63 6.56 10.83
C GLU A 74 -5.09 7.84 11.47
N GLN A 75 -3.82 8.17 11.26
CA GLN A 75 -3.24 9.45 11.70
C GLN A 75 -3.92 10.63 11.01
N GLN A 76 -4.08 10.58 9.68
CA GLN A 76 -4.75 11.63 8.91
C GLN A 76 -6.23 11.81 9.26
N ARG A 77 -6.89 10.76 9.77
CA ARG A 77 -8.29 10.84 10.21
C ARG A 77 -8.46 11.50 11.57
N ASN A 78 -7.42 11.50 12.40
CA ASN A 78 -7.46 12.00 13.78
C ASN A 78 -6.88 13.42 13.95
N ASP A 79 -6.27 13.97 12.89
CA ASP A 79 -5.81 15.36 12.77
C ASP A 79 -6.91 16.28 12.20
#